data_AF-A0A8S9WIN1-F1
#
_entry.id   AF-A0A8S9WIN1-F1
#
_cell.length_a   1.000
_cell.length_b   1.000
_cell.length_c   1.000
_cell.angle_alpha   90.00
_cell.angle_beta   90.00
_cell.angle_gamma   90.00
#
_symmetry.space_group_name_H-M   'P 1'
#
loop_
_entity.id
_entity.type
_entity.pdbx_description
1 polymer ?
#
loop_
_entity_poly.entity_id
_entity_poly.type
_entity_poly.pdbx_seq_one_letter_code
_entity_poly.pdbx_strand_id
1 'polypeptide(L)'
;MTSSVVGGFISWLVFAGICHIVAKLLGGKGTFTEMLVLMGFASLPNIFQAPIGLIAMLSGGLTGAFIAIVLGCFLAIWVLILDVLAIREAQKFSTGRAIATFVLLIVVLAVLVFILIFLGLFLISGL
;
A
#
# COMPACT_ATOMS: atom_id res chain seq x y z
N MET A 1 15.18 -10.53 10.61
CA MET A 1 15.50 -9.29 9.87
C MET A 1 15.66 -9.52 8.37
N THR A 2 16.30 -10.61 7.93
CA THR A 2 16.37 -10.94 6.48
C THR A 2 15.00 -11.28 5.88
N SER A 3 14.16 -11.99 6.63
CA SER A 3 12.79 -12.34 6.24
C SER A 3 11.87 -11.13 6.01
N SER A 4 12.05 -10.03 6.75
CA SER A 4 11.22 -8.83 6.60
C SER A 4 11.58 -8.01 5.36
N VAL A 5 12.85 -7.97 4.97
CA VAL A 5 13.27 -7.28 3.75
C VAL A 5 12.79 -8.03 2.51
N VAL A 6 12.96 -9.36 2.49
CA VAL A 6 12.47 -10.21 1.39
C VAL A 6 10.94 -10.14 1.30
N GLY A 7 10.25 -10.22 2.44
CA GLY A 7 8.80 -10.08 2.49
C GLY A 7 8.32 -8.72 1.96
N GLY A 8 9.01 -7.63 2.31
CA GLY A 8 8.71 -6.29 1.81
C GLY A 8 8.88 -6.18 0.30
N PHE A 9 9.98 -6.71 -0.24
CA PHE A 9 10.23 -6.71 -1.69
C PHE A 9 9.18 -7.52 -2.46
N ILE A 10 8.82 -8.70 -1.96
CA ILE A 10 7.75 -9.54 -2.56
C ILE A 10 6.41 -8.82 -2.48
N SER A 11 6.08 -8.24 -1.33
CA SER A 11 4.82 -7.51 -1.15
C SER A 11 4.68 -6.35 -2.11
N TRP A 12 5.77 -5.60 -2.34
CA TRP A 12 5.81 -4.51 -3.31
C TRP A 12 5.57 -5.00 -4.75
N LEU A 13 6.23 -6.08 -5.16
CA LEU A 13 6.02 -6.69 -6.48
C LEU A 13 4.58 -7.16 -6.66
N VAL A 14 4.02 -7.85 -5.67
CA VAL A 14 2.63 -8.36 -5.71
C VAL A 14 1.65 -7.20 -5.76
N PHE A 15 1.82 -6.19 -4.91
CA PHE A 15 0.95 -5.01 -4.87
C PHE A 15 0.97 -4.24 -6.20
N ALA A 16 2.16 -3.95 -6.73
CA ALA A 16 2.31 -3.31 -8.03
C ALA A 16 1.73 -4.16 -9.16
N GLY A 17 1.86 -5.48 -9.09
CA GLY A 17 1.34 -6.42 -10.08
C GLY A 17 -0.18 -6.41 -10.13
N ILE A 18 -0.83 -6.55 -8.98
CA ILE A 18 -2.29 -6.49 -8.85
C ILE A 18 -2.78 -5.12 -9.32
N CYS A 19 -2.14 -4.03 -8.86
CA CYS A 19 -2.53 -2.68 -9.29
C CYS A 19 -2.36 -2.47 -10.80
N HIS A 20 -1.29 -3.01 -11.40
CA HIS A 20 -1.08 -2.94 -12.84
C HIS A 20 -2.20 -3.66 -13.59
N ILE A 21 -2.58 -4.87 -13.16
CA ILE A 21 -3.69 -5.62 -13.77
C ILE A 21 -5.01 -4.84 -13.67
N VAL A 22 -5.35 -4.32 -12.49
CA VAL A 22 -6.55 -3.50 -12.29
C VAL A 22 -6.52 -2.26 -13.19
N ALA A 23 -5.37 -1.60 -13.31
CA ALA A 23 -5.22 -0.46 -14.21
C ALA A 23 -5.38 -0.85 -15.68
N LYS A 24 -4.84 -2.00 -16.12
CA LYS A 24 -5.02 -2.50 -17.49
C LYS A 24 -6.50 -2.74 -17.81
N LEU A 25 -7.28 -3.27 -16.87
CA LEU A 25 -8.74 -3.43 -17.02
C LEU A 25 -9.46 -2.08 -17.20
N LEU A 26 -8.95 -1.03 -16.56
CA LEU A 26 -9.45 0.33 -16.72
C LEU A 26 -8.85 1.08 -17.92
N GLY A 27 -8.14 0.40 -18.82
CA GLY A 27 -7.58 0.97 -20.05
C GLY A 27 -6.20 1.62 -19.90
N GLY A 28 -5.44 1.25 -18.87
CA GLY A 28 -4.09 1.74 -18.61
C GLY A 28 -3.12 1.44 -19.75
N LYS A 29 -2.29 2.44 -20.09
CA LYS A 29 -1.32 2.36 -21.20
C LYS A 29 0.13 2.20 -20.73
N GLY A 30 0.33 2.13 -19.42
CA GLY A 30 1.64 1.98 -18.81
C GLY A 30 2.20 0.59 -18.91
N THR A 31 3.48 0.48 -18.60
CA THR A 31 4.19 -0.79 -18.36
C THR A 31 4.12 -1.19 -16.89
N PHE A 32 4.40 -2.45 -16.60
CA PHE A 32 4.54 -2.93 -15.23
C PHE A 32 5.74 -2.28 -14.53
N THR A 33 6.86 -2.09 -15.24
CA THR A 33 8.08 -1.47 -14.69
C THR A 33 7.83 -0.03 -14.23
N GLU A 34 7.12 0.78 -15.02
CA GLU A 34 6.73 2.15 -14.61
C GLU A 34 5.88 2.13 -13.34
N MET A 35 4.89 1.22 -13.25
CA MET A 35 4.06 1.06 -12.05
C MET A 35 4.90 0.68 -10.83
N LEU A 36 5.76 -0.32 -10.99
CA LEU A 36 6.62 -0.82 -9.93
C LEU A 36 7.49 0.31 -9.37
N VAL A 37 8.26 0.99 -10.24
CA VAL A 37 9.17 2.07 -9.87
C VAL A 37 8.41 3.21 -9.16
N LEU A 38 7.31 3.68 -9.73
CA LEU A 38 6.57 4.82 -9.17
C LEU A 38 5.89 4.47 -7.83
N MET A 39 5.37 3.25 -7.65
CA MET A 39 4.89 2.80 -6.35
C MET A 39 6.00 2.68 -5.30
N GLY A 40 7.21 2.28 -5.73
CA GLY A 40 8.39 2.30 -4.86
C GLY A 40 8.71 3.71 -4.37
N PHE A 41 8.65 4.71 -5.26
CA PHE A 41 8.81 6.11 -4.89
C PHE A 41 7.68 6.63 -3.99
N ALA A 42 6.42 6.22 -4.25
CA ALA A 42 5.29 6.58 -3.41
C ALA A 42 5.42 6.06 -1.97
N SER A 43 6.19 4.98 -1.78
CA SER A 43 6.46 4.39 -0.48
C SER A 43 7.51 5.14 0.35
N LEU A 44 8.31 6.04 -0.25
CA LEU A 44 9.43 6.71 0.41
C LEU A 44 9.07 7.46 1.70
N PRO A 45 7.92 8.18 1.79
CA PRO A 45 7.57 8.86 3.04
C PRO A 45 7.50 7.91 4.24
N ASN A 46 7.23 6.62 4.05
CA ASN A 46 7.21 5.66 5.15
C ASN A 46 8.54 5.52 5.90
N ILE A 47 9.66 6.03 5.37
CA ILE A 47 10.91 6.14 6.13
C ILE A 47 10.74 6.95 7.42
N PHE A 48 9.80 7.90 7.46
CA PHE A 48 9.51 8.72 8.63
C PHE A 48 8.72 7.98 9.72
N GLN A 49 8.20 6.77 9.46
CA GLN A 49 7.54 5.96 10.49
C GLN A 49 8.49 5.64 11.65
N ALA A 50 9.77 5.35 11.35
CA ALA A 50 10.77 5.04 12.37
C ALA A 50 11.04 6.22 13.35
N PRO A 51 11.36 7.44 12.88
CA PRO A 51 11.52 8.57 13.79
C PRO A 51 10.21 8.97 14.49
N ILE A 52 9.05 8.87 13.83
CA ILE A 52 7.75 9.12 14.49
C ILE A 52 7.54 8.15 15.65
N GLY A 53 7.81 6.86 15.42
CA GLY A 53 7.71 5.83 16.45
C GLY A 53 8.65 6.08 17.63
N LEU A 54 9.88 6.51 17.36
CA LEU A 54 10.85 6.87 18.40
C LEU A 54 10.35 8.06 19.25
N ILE A 55 9.88 9.13 18.62
CA ILE A 55 9.37 10.32 19.33
C ILE A 55 8.15 9.95 20.18
N ALA A 56 7.23 9.16 19.62
CA ALA A 56 6.05 8.69 20.34
C ALA A 56 6.44 7.84 21.57
N MET A 57 7.39 6.92 21.40
CA MET A 57 7.89 6.07 22.49
C MET A 57 8.56 6.89 23.59
N LEU A 58 9.40 7.87 23.24
CA LEU A 58 10.08 8.73 24.21
C LEU A 58 9.12 9.68 24.95
N SER A 59 8.02 10.08 24.32
CA SER A 59 7.02 10.96 24.94
C SER A 59 6.15 10.24 25.96
N GLY A 60 5.91 8.93 25.77
CA GLY A 60 5.15 8.08 26.69
C GLY A 60 3.65 8.41 26.78
N GLY A 61 2.89 7.45 27.32
CA GLY A 61 1.47 7.61 27.66
C GLY A 61 0.57 8.10 26.51
N LEU A 62 -0.42 8.92 26.86
CA LEU A 62 -1.38 9.49 25.91
C LEU A 62 -0.72 10.48 24.94
N THR A 63 0.30 11.20 25.39
CA THR A 63 1.04 12.17 24.56
C THR A 63 1.74 11.48 23.40
N GLY A 64 2.45 10.38 23.66
CA GLY A 64 3.09 9.58 22.63
C GLY A 64 2.08 9.00 21.62
N ALA A 65 0.96 8.47 22.11
CA ALA A 65 -0.11 7.97 21.25
C ALA A 65 -0.70 9.07 20.35
N PHE A 66 -0.95 10.26 20.90
CA PHE A 66 -1.46 11.39 20.13
C PHE A 66 -0.48 11.82 19.03
N ILE A 67 0.82 11.91 19.33
CA ILE A 67 1.87 12.22 18.34
C ILE A 67 1.89 11.18 17.22
N ALA A 68 1.88 9.89 17.57
CA ALA A 68 1.90 8.80 16.60
C ALA A 68 0.69 8.85 15.66
N ILE A 69 -0.51 9.12 16.20
CA ILE A 69 -1.74 9.21 15.41
C ILE A 69 -1.67 10.43 14.47
N VAL A 70 -1.37 11.62 14.98
CA VAL A 70 -1.40 12.85 14.17
C VAL A 70 -0.37 12.80 13.05
N LEU A 71 0.88 12.47 13.37
CA LEU A 71 1.95 12.39 12.36
C LEU A 71 1.75 11.19 11.43
N GLY A 72 1.26 10.06 11.97
CA GLY A 72 0.90 8.89 11.17
C GLY A 72 -0.21 9.19 10.16
N CYS A 73 -1.24 9.94 10.55
CA CYS A 73 -2.31 10.37 9.64
C CYS A 73 -1.79 11.30 8.54
N PHE A 74 -0.95 12.27 8.90
CA PHE A 74 -0.32 13.15 7.90
C PHE A 74 0.50 12.34 6.90
N LEU A 75 1.30 11.39 7.39
CA LEU A 75 2.14 10.55 6.55
C LEU A 75 1.30 9.62 5.67
N ALA A 76 0.22 9.05 6.21
CA ALA A 76 -0.70 8.20 5.46
C ALA A 76 -1.38 8.98 4.32
N ILE A 77 -1.84 10.21 4.58
CA ILE A 77 -2.43 11.06 3.53
C ILE A 77 -1.39 11.36 2.44
N TRP A 78 -0.14 11.64 2.82
CA TRP A 78 0.92 11.88 1.86
C TRP A 78 1.17 10.64 0.98
N VAL A 79 1.31 9.45 1.57
CA VAL A 79 1.49 8.20 0.82
C VAL A 79 0.30 7.93 -0.09
N LEU A 80 -0.94 8.11 0.38
CA LEU A 80 -2.15 7.93 -0.42
C LEU A 80 -2.18 8.85 -1.65
N ILE A 81 -1.77 10.12 -1.49
CA ILE A 81 -1.68 11.05 -2.62
C ILE A 81 -0.61 10.57 -3.61
N LEU A 82 0.55 10.14 -3.12
CA LEU A 82 1.63 9.65 -3.98
C LEU A 82 1.26 8.34 -4.69
N ASP A 83 0.51 7.44 -4.06
CA ASP A 83 0.03 6.21 -4.70
C ASP A 83 -0.91 6.53 -5.87
N VAL A 84 -1.84 7.46 -5.68
CA VAL A 84 -2.74 7.91 -6.75
C VAL A 84 -1.94 8.58 -7.88
N LEU A 85 -0.94 9.41 -7.55
CA LEU A 85 -0.06 10.03 -8.55
C LEU A 85 0.80 8.98 -9.27
N ALA A 86 1.33 7.99 -8.56
CA ALA A 86 2.11 6.91 -9.15
C ALA A 86 1.28 6.13 -10.17
N ILE A 87 0.04 5.76 -9.83
CA ILE A 87 -0.88 5.10 -10.76
C ILE A 87 -1.19 6.01 -11.94
N ARG A 88 -1.48 7.29 -11.69
CA ARG A 88 -1.81 8.28 -12.71
C ARG A 88 -0.71 8.38 -13.76
N GLU A 89 0.52 8.60 -13.31
CA GLU A 89 1.68 8.77 -14.18
C GLU A 89 2.07 7.46 -14.85
N ALA A 90 2.14 6.35 -14.09
CA ALA A 90 2.49 5.04 -14.64
C ALA A 90 1.56 4.65 -15.77
N GLN A 91 0.25 4.89 -15.62
CA GLN A 91 -0.78 4.38 -16.54
C GLN A 91 -1.33 5.42 -17.51
N LYS A 92 -0.82 6.65 -17.47
CA LYS A 92 -1.25 7.79 -18.30
C LYS A 92 -2.75 8.06 -18.13
N PHE A 93 -3.21 8.01 -16.89
CA PHE A 93 -4.60 8.23 -16.53
C PHE A 93 -4.90 9.68 -16.18
N SER A 94 -6.18 10.05 -16.30
CA SER A 94 -6.74 11.18 -15.56
C SER A 94 -6.79 10.86 -14.07
N THR A 95 -6.78 11.87 -13.19
CA THR A 95 -6.85 11.68 -11.74
C THR A 95 -8.03 10.79 -11.29
N GLY A 96 -9.24 10.97 -11.87
CA GLY A 96 -10.40 10.15 -11.50
C GLY A 96 -10.22 8.65 -11.78
N ARG A 97 -9.60 8.29 -12.91
CA ARG A 97 -9.30 6.88 -13.25
C ARG A 97 -8.20 6.31 -12.36
N ALA A 98 -7.22 7.12 -11.95
CA ALA A 98 -6.21 6.70 -10.98
C ALA A 98 -6.82 6.41 -9.60
N ILE A 99 -7.70 7.30 -9.12
CA ILE A 99 -8.46 7.07 -7.88
C ILE A 99 -9.33 5.82 -8.00
N ALA A 100 -10.06 5.63 -9.10
CA ALA A 100 -10.87 4.43 -9.32
C ALA A 100 -10.03 3.15 -9.32
N THR A 101 -8.85 3.18 -9.94
CA THR A 101 -7.89 2.06 -9.90
C THR A 101 -7.45 1.75 -8.48
N PHE A 102 -7.10 2.79 -7.70
CA PHE A 102 -6.66 2.63 -6.32
C PHE A 102 -7.78 2.06 -5.42
N VAL A 103 -9.02 2.55 -5.57
CA VAL A 103 -10.18 2.02 -4.84
C VAL A 103 -10.46 0.56 -5.22
N LEU A 104 -10.44 0.23 -6.51
CA LEU A 104 -10.61 -1.15 -6.96
C LEU A 104 -9.48 -2.07 -6.45
N LEU A 105 -8.24 -1.59 -6.39
CA LEU A 105 -7.13 -2.32 -5.80
C LEU A 105 -7.42 -2.68 -4.34
N ILE A 106 -7.92 -1.74 -3.53
CA ILE A 106 -8.29 -2.00 -2.13
C ILE A 106 -9.37 -3.08 -2.06
N VAL A 107 -10.40 -3.00 -2.90
CA VAL A 107 -11.48 -4.01 -2.94
C VAL A 107 -10.93 -5.39 -3.32
N VAL A 108 -10.08 -5.47 -4.34
CA VAL A 108 -9.45 -6.73 -4.77
C VAL A 108 -8.60 -7.33 -3.66
N LEU A 109 -7.79 -6.51 -2.97
CA LEU A 109 -6.97 -6.97 -1.85
C LEU A 109 -7.83 -7.42 -0.66
N ALA A 110 -8.90 -6.69 -0.33
CA ALA A 110 -9.82 -7.07 0.74
C ALA A 110 -10.50 -8.43 0.46
N VAL A 111 -10.95 -8.65 -0.78
CA VAL A 111 -11.52 -9.92 -1.22
C VAL A 111 -10.47 -11.05 -1.17
N LEU A 112 -9.24 -10.79 -1.63
CA LEU A 112 -8.17 -11.77 -1.59
C LEU A 112 -7.84 -12.18 -0.14
N VAL A 113 -7.71 -11.22 0.77
CA VAL A 113 -7.48 -11.47 2.20
C VAL A 113 -8.64 -12.26 2.80
N PHE A 114 -9.88 -11.92 2.48
CA PHE A 114 -11.06 -12.66 2.94
C PHE A 114 -11.04 -14.12 2.48
N ILE A 115 -10.72 -14.37 1.20
CA ILE A 115 -10.59 -15.73 0.65
C ILE A 115 -9.48 -16.52 1.35
N LEU A 116 -8.31 -15.91 1.57
CA LEU A 116 -7.17 -16.56 2.23
C LEU A 116 -7.48 -16.92 3.68
N ILE A 117 -8.18 -16.04 4.41
CA ILE A 117 -8.63 -16.32 5.79
C ILE A 117 -9.62 -17.48 5.78
N PHE A 118 -10.62 -17.45 4.90
CA PHE A 118 -11.63 -18.51 4.83
C PHE A 118 -11.01 -19.86 4.47
N LEU A 119 -10.12 -19.90 3.47
CA LEU A 119 -9.40 -21.10 3.08
C LEU A 119 -8.50 -21.62 4.22
N GLY A 120 -7.80 -20.73 4.93
CA GLY A 120 -6.99 -21.10 6.09
C GLY A 120 -7.84 -21.72 7.19
N LEU A 121 -8.99 -21.12 7.51
CA LEU A 121 -9.93 -21.66 8.50
C LEU A 121 -10.51 -23.02 8.06
N PHE A 122 -10.82 -23.18 6.77
CA PHE A 122 -11.28 -24.45 6.21
C PHE A 122 -10.23 -25.54 6.39
N LEU A 123 -8.98 -25.28 6.00
CA LEU A 123 -7.86 -26.22 6.13
C LEU A 123 -7.54 -26.58 7.58
N ILE A 124 -7.71 -25.65 8.52
CA ILE A 124 -7.49 -25.89 9.96
C ILE A 124 -8.66 -26.69 10.58
N SER A 125 -9.89 -26.42 10.13
CA SER A 125 -11.09 -27.08 10.68
C SER A 125 -11.31 -28.49 10.13
N GLY A 126 -10.59 -28.90 9.09
CA GLY A 126 -10.57 -30.29 8.60
C GLY A 126 -11.89 -30.75 7.98
N LEU A 127 -12.75 -29.81 7.57
CA LEU A 127 -13.90 -30.07 6.70
C LEU A 127 -13.47 -30.28 5.24
#